data_AF-A0A9E0Y3K1-F1
#
_entry.id   AF-A0A9E0Y3K1-F1
#
_cell.length_a   1.000
_cell.length_b   1.000
_cell.length_c   1.000
_cell.angle_alpha   90.00
_cell.angle_beta   90.00
_cell.angle_gamma   90.00
#
_symmetry.space_group_name_H-M   'P 1'
#
loop_
_entity.id
_entity.type
_entity.pdbx_description
1 polymer ?
#
loop_
_entity_poly.entity_id
_entity_poly.type
_entity_poly.pdbx_seq_one_letter_code
_entity_poly.pdbx_strand_id
1 'polypeptide(L)' 'MEKEKITLPIGGNKALIFEADPMSKEEQDFAKLCKEAAATQPQSLQDFFTRLNSD' A
#
# COMPACT_ATOMS: atom_id res chain seq x y z
N MET A 1 14.03 6.77 14.23
CA MET A 1 13.31 5.48 14.30
C MET A 1 13.41 4.81 12.94
N GLU A 2 13.57 3.49 12.90
CA GLU A 2 13.60 2.74 11.64
C GLU A 2 12.17 2.57 11.12
N LYS A 3 11.93 2.93 9.85
CA LYS A 3 10.64 2.71 9.19
C LYS A 3 10.60 1.31 8.61
N GLU A 4 9.45 0.65 8.72
CA GLU A 4 9.17 -0.60 8.02
C GLU A 4 8.86 -0.31 6.56
N LYS A 5 9.52 -1.02 5.64
CA LYS A 5 9.28 -0.91 4.19
C LYS A 5 8.27 -1.95 3.76
N ILE A 6 7.12 -1.49 3.29
CA ILE A 6 6.04 -2.32 2.78
C ILE A 6 6.03 -2.19 1.25
N THR A 7 6.22 -3.32 0.57
CA THR A 7 6.20 -3.39 -0.89
C THR A 7 4.79 -3.74 -1.37
N LEU A 8 4.23 -2.88 -2.22
CA LEU A 8 2.85 -2.96 -2.72
C LEU A 8 2.90 -3.17 -4.24
N PRO A 9 2.73 -4.40 -4.75
CA PRO A 9 2.83 -4.68 -6.17
C PRO A 9 1.73 -3.97 -6.97
N ILE A 10 2.11 -3.37 -8.11
CA ILE A 10 1.22 -2.71 -9.06
C ILE A 10 1.64 -3.07 -10.49
N GLY A 11 0.78 -3.77 -11.21
CA GLY A 11 1.09 -4.29 -12.54
C GLY A 11 2.21 -5.35 -12.52
N GLY A 12 2.64 -5.77 -13.71
CA GLY A 12 3.55 -6.92 -13.86
C GLY A 12 5.00 -6.69 -13.42
N ASN A 13 5.46 -5.44 -13.25
CA ASN A 13 6.87 -5.15 -12.91
C ASN A 13 7.09 -3.90 -12.05
N LYS A 14 6.04 -3.31 -11.46
CA LYS A 14 6.16 -2.12 -10.61
C LYS A 14 5.66 -2.41 -9.22
N ALA A 15 6.14 -1.64 -8.25
CA ALA A 15 5.65 -1.66 -6.89
C ALA A 15 5.71 -0.24 -6.30
N LEU A 16 4.75 0.07 -5.44
CA LEU A 16 4.87 1.19 -4.51
C LEU A 16 5.59 0.73 -3.25
N ILE A 17 6.34 1.64 -2.65
CA ILE A 17 6.96 1.44 -1.35
C ILE A 17 6.26 2.39 -0.39
N PHE A 18 5.64 1.83 0.65
CA PHE A 18 5.12 2.58 1.77
C PHE A 18 6.06 2.37 2.96
N GLU A 19 6.55 3.47 3.54
CA GLU A 19 7.45 3.44 4.70
C GLU A 19 6.64 3.84 5.94
N ALA A 20 6.27 2.85 6.74
CA ALA A 20 5.46 3.02 7.95
C ALA A 20 6.33 3.03 9.21
N ASP A 21 6.05 3.91 10.16
CA ASP A 21 6.55 3.80 11.52
C ASP A 21 5.84 2.61 12.21
N PRO A 22 6.58 1.58 12.68
CA PRO A 22 5.98 0.44 13.38
C PRO A 22 5.28 0.82 14.69
N MET A 23 5.60 1.99 15.27
CA MET A 23 4.99 2.49 16.50
C MET A 23 3.77 3.38 16.23
N SER A 24 3.54 3.81 14.98
CA SER A 24 2.40 4.64 14.60
C SER A 24 1.21 3.78 14.20
N LYS A 25 0.18 3.76 15.06
CA LYS A 25 -1.06 3.02 14.76
C LYS A 25 -1.71 3.50 13.45
N GLU A 26 -1.73 4.82 13.22
CA GLU A 26 -2.32 5.40 12.02
C GLU A 26 -1.61 4.93 10.74
N GLU A 27 -0.28 4.93 10.74
CA GLU A 27 0.51 4.45 9.60
C GLU A 27 0.34 2.95 9.40
N GLN A 28 0.22 2.17 10.48
CA GLN A 28 -0.02 0.72 10.41
C GLN A 28 -1.44 0.38 9.91
N ASP A 29 -2.45 1.15 10.32
CA ASP A 29 -3.81 1.00 9.82
C ASP A 29 -3.88 1.35 8.32
N PHE A 30 -3.23 2.43 7.89
CA PHE A 30 -3.14 2.79 6.47
C PHE A 30 -2.33 1.77 5.64
N ALA A 31 -1.24 1.24 6.20
CA ALA A 31 -0.47 0.15 5.59
C ALA A 31 -1.34 -1.09 5.32
N LYS A 32 -2.29 -1.38 6.20
CA LYS A 32 -3.23 -2.49 6.02
C LYS A 32 -4.17 -2.24 4.84
N LEU A 33 -4.76 -1.05 4.74
CA LEU A 33 -5.60 -0.65 3.60
C LEU A 33 -4.82 -0.74 2.27
N CYS A 34 -3.57 -0.28 2.28
CA CYS A 34 -2.69 -0.39 1.11
C CYS A 34 -2.42 -1.84 0.70
N LYS A 35 -2.22 -2.75 1.66
CA LYS A 35 -2.06 -4.19 1.40
C LYS A 35 -3.32 -4.80 0.81
N GLU A 36 -4.50 -4.41 1.31
CA GLU A 36 -5.80 -4.86 0.80
C GLU A 36 -6.01 -4.38 -0.65
N ALA A 37 -5.74 -3.10 -0.94
CA ALA A 37 -5.79 -2.56 -2.30
C ALA A 37 -4.82 -3.27 -3.25
N ALA A 38 -3.57 -3.53 -2.82
CA ALA A 38 -2.57 -4.26 -3.62
C ALA A 38 -2.97 -5.72 -3.89
N ALA A 39 -3.64 -6.39 -2.94
CA ALA A 39 -4.10 -7.77 -3.09
C ALA A 39 -5.11 -7.94 -4.23
N THR A 40 -5.81 -6.87 -4.61
CA THR A 40 -6.71 -6.86 -5.77
C THR A 40 -5.99 -6.78 -7.13
N GLN A 41 -4.66 -6.79 -7.12
CA GLN A 41 -3.78 -6.78 -8.31
C GLN A 41 -4.03 -5.59 -9.26
N PRO A 42 -3.94 -4.34 -8.77
CA PRO A 42 -4.12 -3.18 -9.62
C PRO A 42 -3.04 -3.11 -10.70
N GLN A 43 -3.42 -2.65 -11.90
CA GLN A 43 -2.52 -2.62 -13.07
C GLN A 43 -1.82 -1.28 -13.28
N SER A 44 -2.21 -0.25 -12.52
CA SER A 44 -1.62 1.10 -12.58
C SER A 44 -1.73 1.81 -11.24
N LEU A 45 -1.01 2.93 -11.09
CA LEU A 45 -1.13 3.79 -9.90
C LEU A 45 -2.57 4.30 -9.72
N GLN A 46 -3.21 4.72 -10.81
CA GLN A 46 -4.60 5.19 -10.77
C GLN A 46 -5.54 4.09 -10.30
N ASP A 47 -5.40 2.87 -10.84
CA ASP A 47 -6.19 1.70 -10.45
C ASP A 47 -5.98 1.36 -8.97
N PHE A 48 -4.73 1.38 -8.48
CA PHE A 48 -4.41 1.17 -7.07
C PHE A 48 -5.15 2.18 -6.16
N PHE A 49 -5.04 3.48 -6.44
CA PHE A 49 -5.70 4.52 -5.62
C PHE A 49 -7.22 4.54 -5.78
N THR A 50 -7.74 4.11 -6.93
CA THR A 50 -9.19 3.94 -7.13
C THR A 50 -9.71 2.87 -6.16
N ARG A 51 -9.02 1.74 -6.07
CA ARG A 51 -9.39 0.62 -5.19
C ARG A 51 -9.17 0.91 -3.72
N LEU A 52 -8.13 1.66 -3.38
CA LEU A 52 -7.87 2.12 -2.02
C LEU A 52 -9.00 3.02 -1.48
N ASN A 53 -9.63 3.82 -2.34
CA ASN A 53 -10.74 4.72 -2.00
C ASN A 53 -12.13 4.12 -2.29
N SER A 54 -12.22 2.82 -2.56
CA SER A 54 -13.49 2.17 -2.91
C SER A 54 -14.28 1.62 -1.69
N ASP A 55 -13.86 1.97 -0.47
CA ASP A 55 -14.61 1.74 0.78
C ASP A 55 -15.10 3.08 1.40
#